data_AF-A0A1X2I8V1-F1
#
_entry.id   AF-A0A1X2I8V1-F1
#
_cell.length_a   1.000
_cell.length_b   1.000
_cell.length_c   1.000
_cell.angle_alpha   90.00
_cell.angle_beta   90.00
_cell.angle_gamma   90.00
#
_symmetry.space_group_name_H-M   'P 1'
#
loop_
_entity.id
_entity.type
_entity.pdbx_description
1 polymer ?
#
loop_
_entity_poly.entity_id
_entity_poly.type
_entity_poly.pdbx_seq_one_letter_code
_entity_poly.pdbx_strand_id
1 'polypeptide(L)'
;MDKLVQLDNEFFDSIDVPKDQVLRQLLSKYSHCVMADHPSSYNFGFVPRAEAIVEALYDASQTDSPTNHHSYEDATTGKIQTQADRYASFEDLFDGMELKIDWKSCIVWHGKRDDFGPILSWKDFLSKRNEDIAYVMAHLADLIIDWSSRAWVISEYHIAMKKNNLKYWFTEFRRRHVKGLPFFKFDFRASISSYETEPGGVRGYVIGSMLMGLTTESFLEDILNSKASKNEDRFYAILPHSKYDDKINQVADWKINTMTSVKLKLFEIMNAEDKLKLLFSVGQSINVMSQLIPTFATPTVHVSDAFLFSGEVDLPNLFNKSAISIHHRAHESQLYHCLQLTPKGYRVQSKPYNEELLQYANTRKEILCSHLQLDEDSLEIDFVKLSFFDRPPSYYQSGYGYLDVDIYLTGSFLKNKWILDSRDMPKRLDKWDYYDNNNTATVFDIY
;
A
#
# COMPACT_ATOMS: atom_id res chain seq x y z
N MET A 1 -19.49 -4.36 -24.71
CA MET A 1 -20.37 -3.42 -24.01
C MET A 1 -21.81 -3.89 -24.00
N ASP A 2 -22.32 -4.40 -25.12
CA ASP A 2 -23.75 -4.71 -25.35
C ASP A 2 -24.41 -5.57 -24.26
N LYS A 3 -23.70 -6.56 -23.71
CA LYS A 3 -24.21 -7.42 -22.62
C LYS A 3 -24.42 -6.66 -21.30
N LEU A 4 -23.58 -5.68 -20.98
CA LEU A 4 -23.74 -4.87 -19.76
C LEU A 4 -24.95 -3.95 -19.88
N VAL A 5 -25.11 -3.31 -21.05
CA VAL A 5 -26.28 -2.48 -21.37
C VAL A 5 -27.57 -3.30 -21.31
N GLN A 6 -27.55 -4.54 -21.81
CA GLN A 6 -28.68 -5.45 -21.69
C GLN A 6 -29.03 -5.76 -20.22
N LEU A 7 -28.03 -6.12 -19.39
CA LEU A 7 -28.25 -6.43 -17.98
C LEU A 7 -28.77 -5.22 -17.19
N ASP A 8 -28.30 -4.01 -17.49
CA ASP A 8 -28.81 -2.78 -16.89
C ASP A 8 -30.28 -2.54 -17.26
N ASN A 9 -30.64 -2.72 -18.53
CA ASN A 9 -32.02 -2.57 -18.98
C ASN A 9 -32.95 -3.63 -18.36
N GLU A 10 -32.52 -4.89 -18.29
CA GLU A 10 -33.26 -5.96 -17.62
C GLU A 10 -33.48 -5.64 -16.12
N PHE A 11 -32.46 -5.11 -15.45
CA PHE A 11 -32.57 -4.65 -14.07
C PHE A 11 -33.56 -3.47 -13.94
N PHE A 12 -33.45 -2.45 -14.79
CA PHE A 12 -34.34 -1.29 -14.79
C PHE A 12 -35.80 -1.69 -15.01
N ASP A 13 -36.06 -2.62 -15.92
CA ASP A 13 -37.40 -3.18 -16.12
C ASP A 13 -37.88 -3.96 -14.89
N SER A 14 -36.99 -4.70 -14.21
CA SER A 14 -37.35 -5.47 -13.02
C SER A 14 -37.79 -4.62 -11.83
N ILE A 15 -37.34 -3.36 -11.74
CA ILE A 15 -37.66 -2.43 -10.65
C ILE A 15 -38.61 -1.29 -11.08
N ASP A 16 -39.18 -1.37 -12.28
CA ASP A 16 -40.09 -0.36 -12.87
C ASP A 16 -39.48 1.05 -13.01
N VAL A 17 -38.19 1.16 -13.35
CA VAL A 17 -37.63 2.45 -13.77
C VAL A 17 -38.40 2.95 -14.99
N PRO A 18 -38.78 4.25 -15.05
CA PRO A 18 -39.45 4.81 -16.21
C PRO A 18 -38.78 4.42 -17.53
N LYS A 19 -39.58 4.18 -18.58
CA LYS A 19 -39.10 3.81 -19.91
C LYS A 19 -38.47 4.98 -20.68
N ASP A 20 -38.26 6.11 -20.01
CA ASP A 20 -37.57 7.25 -20.57
C ASP A 20 -36.13 6.86 -20.93
N GLN A 21 -35.79 6.99 -22.21
CA GLN A 21 -34.51 6.53 -22.74
C GLN A 21 -33.36 7.39 -22.20
N VAL A 22 -33.58 8.69 -22.00
CA VAL A 22 -32.58 9.63 -21.50
C VAL A 22 -32.23 9.30 -20.06
N LEU A 23 -33.23 9.11 -19.20
CA LEU A 23 -33.06 8.69 -17.80
C LEU A 23 -32.27 7.38 -17.71
N ARG A 24 -32.64 6.35 -18.47
CA ARG A 24 -31.93 5.06 -18.42
C ARG A 24 -30.47 5.18 -18.89
N GLN A 25 -30.21 6.00 -19.90
CA GLN A 25 -28.84 6.31 -20.34
C GLN A 25 -28.05 7.05 -19.25
N LEU A 26 -28.66 8.04 -18.60
CA LEU A 26 -28.06 8.79 -17.49
C LEU A 26 -27.78 7.89 -16.29
N LEU A 27 -28.74 7.08 -15.86
CA LEU A 27 -28.59 6.13 -14.76
C LEU A 27 -27.51 5.09 -15.06
N SER A 28 -27.42 4.58 -16.30
CA SER A 28 -26.35 3.66 -16.70
C SER A 28 -24.99 4.36 -16.71
N LYS A 29 -24.89 5.56 -17.32
CA LYS A 29 -23.66 6.36 -17.38
C LYS A 29 -23.12 6.69 -15.98
N TYR A 30 -23.97 7.19 -15.08
CA TYR A 30 -23.59 7.72 -13.76
C TYR A 30 -23.80 6.76 -12.59
N SER A 31 -24.15 5.49 -12.86
CA SER A 31 -24.25 4.45 -11.82
C SER A 31 -22.99 4.35 -10.95
N HIS A 32 -21.81 4.59 -11.52
CA HIS A 32 -20.53 4.56 -10.81
C HIS A 32 -20.36 5.71 -9.81
N CYS A 33 -20.93 6.89 -10.06
CA CYS A 33 -20.89 8.03 -9.14
C CYS A 33 -21.60 7.69 -7.82
N VAL A 34 -22.64 6.85 -7.90
CA VAL A 34 -23.41 6.37 -6.75
C VAL A 34 -22.64 5.30 -5.94
N MET A 35 -21.63 4.66 -6.54
CA MET A 35 -20.78 3.67 -5.87
C MET A 35 -19.57 4.28 -5.14
N ALA A 36 -19.23 5.53 -5.44
CA ALA A 36 -18.05 6.21 -4.90
C ALA A 36 -18.16 6.52 -3.40
N ASP A 37 -19.36 6.49 -2.83
CA ASP A 37 -19.67 6.77 -1.42
C ASP A 37 -19.23 5.67 -0.45
N HIS A 38 -18.75 4.53 -0.93
CA HIS A 38 -18.43 3.42 -0.04
C HIS A 38 -17.16 3.75 0.80
N PRO A 39 -17.21 3.65 2.15
CA PRO A 39 -16.22 4.24 3.06
C PRO A 39 -14.91 3.44 3.14
N SER A 40 -14.13 3.37 2.07
CA SER A 40 -12.77 2.85 2.13
C SER A 40 -11.75 3.89 2.58
N SER A 41 -12.12 5.18 2.65
CA SER A 41 -11.29 6.22 3.26
C SER A 41 -12.08 6.98 4.33
N TYR A 42 -11.58 6.90 5.56
CA TYR A 42 -12.14 7.51 6.78
C TYR A 42 -12.06 9.05 6.82
N ASN A 43 -11.99 9.75 5.68
CA ASN A 43 -11.89 11.19 5.66
C ASN A 43 -13.25 11.84 5.37
N PHE A 44 -13.75 12.51 6.41
CA PHE A 44 -15.00 13.27 6.52
C PHE A 44 -15.15 14.37 5.45
N GLY A 45 -15.52 13.99 4.23
CA GLY A 45 -16.16 14.86 3.25
C GLY A 45 -17.63 14.49 3.14
N PHE A 46 -18.52 15.48 3.06
CA PHE A 46 -19.96 15.28 2.95
C PHE A 46 -20.28 14.75 1.54
N VAL A 47 -20.14 13.44 1.33
CA VAL A 47 -20.48 12.85 0.04
C VAL A 47 -22.01 12.85 -0.11
N PRO A 48 -22.58 13.41 -1.20
CA PRO A 48 -24.02 13.45 -1.40
C PRO A 48 -24.57 12.04 -1.44
N ARG A 49 -25.55 11.72 -0.58
CA ARG A 49 -26.13 10.38 -0.55
C ARG A 49 -26.60 9.96 -1.94
N ALA A 50 -26.31 8.71 -2.30
CA ALA A 50 -26.78 8.00 -3.49
C ALA A 50 -28.19 8.42 -3.99
N GLU A 51 -29.17 8.57 -3.08
CA GLU A 51 -30.54 8.93 -3.44
C GLU A 51 -30.64 10.32 -4.08
N ALA A 52 -29.84 11.29 -3.62
CA ALA A 52 -29.83 12.66 -4.13
C ALA A 52 -29.30 12.72 -5.57
N ILE A 53 -28.30 11.90 -5.89
CA ILE A 53 -27.76 11.79 -7.26
C ILE A 53 -28.83 11.19 -8.18
N VAL A 54 -29.47 10.10 -7.75
CA VAL A 54 -30.53 9.45 -8.55
C VAL A 54 -31.72 10.39 -8.76
N GLU A 55 -32.05 11.21 -7.76
CA GLU A 55 -33.08 12.25 -7.87
C GLU A 55 -32.69 13.36 -8.86
N ALA A 56 -31.48 13.90 -8.76
CA ALA A 56 -31.01 14.91 -9.71
C ALA A 56 -30.98 14.39 -11.16
N LEU A 57 -30.58 13.12 -11.38
CA LEU A 57 -30.63 12.48 -12.70
C LEU A 57 -32.06 12.33 -13.21
N TYR A 58 -33.00 12.02 -12.32
CA TYR A 58 -34.43 11.97 -12.66
C TYR A 58 -34.95 13.35 -13.06
N ASP A 59 -34.74 14.37 -12.23
CA ASP A 59 -35.24 15.72 -12.48
C ASP A 59 -34.68 16.29 -13.78
N ALA A 60 -33.39 16.07 -14.04
CA ALA A 60 -32.76 16.43 -15.31
C ALA A 60 -33.43 15.76 -16.52
N SER A 61 -33.75 14.46 -16.42
CA SER A 61 -34.45 13.76 -17.51
C SER A 61 -35.84 14.35 -17.79
N GLN A 62 -36.51 14.90 -16.77
CA GLN A 62 -37.85 15.49 -16.92
C GLN A 62 -37.80 16.90 -17.51
N THR A 63 -36.79 17.70 -17.14
CA THR A 63 -36.60 19.05 -17.70
C THR A 63 -36.29 19.03 -19.18
N ASP A 64 -35.70 17.92 -19.68
CA ASP A 64 -35.25 17.74 -21.06
C ASP A 64 -36.22 16.97 -21.96
N SER A 65 -37.46 16.71 -21.51
CA SER A 65 -38.43 15.96 -22.31
C SER A 65 -38.73 16.68 -23.67
N PRO A 66 -38.61 15.98 -24.81
CA PRO A 66 -38.64 16.57 -26.17
C PRO A 66 -39.96 17.26 -26.57
N THR A 67 -40.99 17.19 -25.73
CA THR A 67 -42.19 18.01 -25.90
C THR A 67 -41.94 19.51 -25.71
N ASN A 68 -40.81 19.91 -25.12
CA ASN A 68 -40.34 21.30 -25.09
C ASN A 68 -39.34 21.59 -26.23
N HIS A 69 -39.76 21.40 -27.49
CA HIS A 69 -39.03 21.85 -28.68
C HIS A 69 -39.09 23.38 -28.88
N HIS A 70 -38.95 24.17 -27.81
CA HIS A 70 -38.53 25.54 -28.00
C HIS A 70 -37.02 25.51 -28.20
N SER A 71 -36.58 25.79 -29.43
CA SER A 71 -35.19 26.08 -29.73
C SER A 71 -34.74 27.19 -28.78
N TYR A 72 -34.03 26.80 -27.72
CA TYR A 72 -33.33 27.74 -26.87
C TYR A 72 -32.15 28.23 -27.70
N GLU A 73 -32.38 29.25 -28.52
CA GLU A 73 -31.29 30.06 -29.05
C GLU A 73 -30.68 30.74 -27.83
N ASP A 74 -29.46 30.34 -27.46
CA ASP A 74 -28.66 31.13 -26.55
C ASP A 74 -28.44 32.50 -27.22
N ALA A 75 -29.19 33.50 -26.72
CA ALA A 75 -29.29 34.84 -27.29
C ALA A 75 -27.92 35.54 -27.41
N THR A 76 -26.90 35.01 -26.72
CA THR A 76 -25.54 35.55 -26.72
C THR A 76 -24.59 34.91 -27.75
N THR A 77 -24.85 33.70 -28.26
CA THR A 77 -23.88 33.02 -29.13
C THR A 77 -24.45 32.40 -30.42
N GLY A 78 -25.78 32.26 -30.55
CA GLY A 78 -26.41 31.73 -31.77
C GLY A 78 -26.00 30.31 -32.15
N LYS A 79 -25.29 29.58 -31.26
CA LYS A 79 -24.92 28.19 -31.48
C LYS A 79 -26.04 27.29 -30.97
N ILE A 80 -26.51 26.41 -31.85
CA ILE A 80 -27.40 25.32 -31.47
C ILE A 80 -26.58 24.37 -30.60
N GLN A 81 -26.84 24.39 -29.29
CA GLN A 81 -26.21 23.47 -28.36
C GLN A 81 -26.72 22.07 -28.65
N THR A 82 -25.81 21.16 -28.99
CA THR A 82 -26.19 19.77 -29.24
C THR A 82 -26.52 19.06 -27.94
N GLN A 83 -27.26 17.96 -28.01
CA GLN A 83 -27.53 17.10 -26.86
C GLN A 83 -26.22 16.64 -26.17
N ALA A 84 -25.14 16.45 -26.95
CA ALA A 84 -23.82 16.11 -26.44
C ALA A 84 -23.18 17.26 -25.63
N ASP A 85 -23.30 18.50 -26.09
CA ASP A 85 -22.77 19.69 -25.38
C ASP A 85 -23.49 19.92 -24.04
N ARG A 86 -24.76 19.48 -23.91
CA ARG A 86 -25.52 19.54 -22.65
C ARG A 86 -25.11 18.43 -21.68
N TYR A 87 -24.84 17.22 -22.17
CA TYR A 87 -24.33 16.16 -21.30
C TYR A 87 -22.90 16.41 -20.80
N ALA A 88 -22.10 17.20 -21.53
CA ALA A 88 -20.81 17.70 -21.04
C ALA A 88 -21.00 18.64 -19.82
N SER A 89 -22.01 19.52 -19.82
CA SER A 89 -22.34 20.34 -18.65
C SER A 89 -22.86 19.55 -17.43
N PHE A 90 -23.19 18.27 -17.61
CA PHE A 90 -23.61 17.41 -16.51
C PHE A 90 -22.44 17.01 -15.60
N GLU A 91 -21.22 17.02 -16.13
CA GLU A 91 -20.00 16.83 -15.33
C GLU A 91 -19.71 18.07 -14.48
N ASP A 92 -20.01 19.28 -15.00
CA ASP A 92 -19.96 20.55 -14.26
C ASP A 92 -21.06 20.67 -13.18
N LEU A 93 -22.17 19.95 -13.32
CA LEU A 93 -23.32 19.96 -12.40
C LEU A 93 -22.94 19.48 -10.98
N PHE A 94 -21.93 18.62 -10.87
CA PHE A 94 -21.41 18.12 -9.60
C PHE A 94 -20.23 18.95 -9.06
N ASP A 95 -19.62 19.79 -9.90
CA ASP A 95 -18.46 20.61 -9.54
C ASP A 95 -18.93 21.96 -8.99
N GLY A 96 -19.45 21.96 -7.76
CA GLY A 96 -19.80 23.18 -7.02
C GLY A 96 -21.26 23.34 -6.58
N MET A 97 -22.13 22.34 -6.79
CA MET A 97 -23.46 22.36 -6.18
C MET A 97 -23.38 22.07 -4.67
N GLU A 98 -23.57 23.10 -3.84
CA GLU A 98 -24.19 22.92 -2.52
C GLU A 98 -25.62 22.40 -2.75
N LEU A 99 -25.78 21.09 -2.80
CA LEU A 99 -27.09 20.43 -2.88
C LEU A 99 -27.92 20.81 -1.63
N LYS A 100 -28.63 21.94 -1.71
CA LYS A 100 -29.69 22.31 -0.77
C LYS A 100 -30.91 21.44 -1.09
N ILE A 101 -30.84 20.17 -0.72
CA ILE A 101 -31.92 19.22 -0.88
C ILE A 101 -33.07 19.67 0.02
N ASP A 102 -34.10 20.27 -0.56
CA ASP A 102 -35.37 20.50 0.14
C ASP A 102 -36.16 19.18 0.12
N TRP A 103 -35.97 18.36 1.14
CA TRP A 103 -36.56 17.02 1.31
C TRP A 103 -38.11 16.97 1.31
N LYS A 104 -38.79 18.10 1.12
CA LYS A 104 -40.25 18.22 1.26
C LYS A 104 -41.05 17.71 0.07
N SER A 105 -40.44 17.39 -1.07
CA SER A 105 -41.17 16.93 -2.27
C SER A 105 -40.77 15.53 -2.74
N CYS A 106 -40.56 14.57 -1.83
CA CYS A 106 -40.54 13.17 -2.21
C CYS A 106 -41.92 12.78 -2.78
N ILE A 107 -42.05 12.86 -4.11
CA ILE A 107 -43.18 12.30 -4.84
C ILE A 107 -43.29 10.84 -4.39
N VAL A 108 -44.48 10.45 -3.91
CA VAL A 108 -44.75 9.09 -3.45
C VAL A 108 -44.75 8.17 -4.68
N TRP A 109 -43.59 7.60 -4.98
CA TRP A 109 -43.44 6.62 -6.05
C TRP A 109 -44.05 5.28 -5.61
N HIS A 110 -44.77 4.63 -6.51
CA HIS A 110 -45.25 3.27 -6.27
C HIS A 110 -44.06 2.32 -6.23
N GLY A 111 -43.70 1.87 -5.03
CA GLY A 111 -42.59 0.94 -4.86
C GLY A 111 -42.98 -0.51 -5.12
N LYS A 112 -41.96 -1.36 -5.25
CA LYS A 112 -42.09 -2.82 -5.23
C LYS A 112 -41.78 -3.35 -3.84
N ARG A 113 -42.49 -4.38 -3.41
CA ARG A 113 -42.18 -5.08 -2.14
C ARG A 113 -40.93 -5.95 -2.37
N ASP A 114 -39.88 -5.71 -1.59
CA ASP A 114 -38.76 -6.66 -1.51
C ASP A 114 -39.27 -7.95 -0.84
N ASP A 115 -38.79 -9.13 -1.25
CA ASP A 115 -39.38 -10.44 -0.85
C ASP A 115 -39.56 -10.61 0.67
N PHE A 116 -38.78 -9.86 1.45
CA PHE A 116 -38.81 -9.86 2.91
C PHE A 116 -38.84 -8.45 3.54
N GLY A 117 -39.08 -7.40 2.74
CA GLY A 117 -38.88 -6.01 3.16
C GLY A 117 -40.06 -5.06 2.92
N PRO A 118 -39.94 -3.78 3.29
CA PRO A 118 -40.93 -2.76 2.99
C PRO A 118 -41.06 -2.54 1.48
N ILE A 119 -42.11 -1.82 1.08
CA ILE A 119 -42.26 -1.33 -0.29
C ILE A 119 -41.19 -0.26 -0.52
N LEU A 120 -40.26 -0.52 -1.44
CA LEU A 120 -39.15 0.37 -1.78
C LEU A 120 -39.38 1.01 -3.14
N SER A 121 -39.01 2.28 -3.28
CA SER A 121 -39.03 2.95 -4.59
C SER A 121 -37.95 2.37 -5.50
N TRP A 122 -38.07 2.56 -6.82
CA TRP A 122 -37.02 2.14 -7.76
C TRP A 122 -35.67 2.84 -7.48
N LYS A 123 -35.70 4.06 -6.91
CA LYS A 123 -34.49 4.79 -6.48
C LYS A 123 -33.77 4.01 -5.37
N ASP A 124 -34.51 3.56 -4.35
CA ASP A 124 -33.96 2.76 -3.24
C ASP A 124 -33.38 1.43 -3.74
N PHE A 125 -34.04 0.78 -4.71
CA PHE A 125 -33.52 -0.44 -5.33
C PHE A 125 -32.23 -0.18 -6.12
N LEU A 126 -32.11 0.97 -6.79
CA LEU A 126 -30.89 1.35 -7.50
C LEU A 126 -29.76 1.64 -6.51
N SER A 127 -30.01 2.42 -5.45
CA SER A 127 -29.05 2.66 -4.37
C SER A 127 -28.59 1.33 -3.75
N LYS A 128 -29.51 0.44 -3.38
CA LYS A 128 -29.21 -0.88 -2.82
C LYS A 128 -28.40 -1.76 -3.77
N ARG A 129 -28.68 -1.75 -5.08
CA ARG A 129 -27.87 -2.45 -6.08
C ARG A 129 -26.44 -1.90 -6.11
N ASN A 130 -26.27 -0.59 -6.09
CA ASN A 130 -24.96 0.05 -6.13
C ASN A 130 -24.16 -0.22 -4.86
N GLU A 131 -24.79 -0.19 -3.68
CA GLU A 131 -24.20 -0.64 -2.42
C GLU A 131 -23.77 -2.11 -2.48
N ASP A 132 -24.62 -2.99 -3.00
CA ASP A 132 -24.30 -4.42 -3.16
C ASP A 132 -23.10 -4.63 -4.11
N ILE A 133 -23.03 -3.88 -5.22
CA ILE A 133 -21.89 -3.92 -6.15
C ILE A 133 -20.62 -3.41 -5.47
N ALA A 134 -20.69 -2.26 -4.79
CA ALA A 134 -19.54 -1.66 -4.11
C ALA A 134 -19.02 -2.59 -3.00
N TYR A 135 -19.90 -3.18 -2.20
CA TYR A 135 -19.56 -4.19 -1.20
C TYR A 135 -18.85 -5.40 -1.83
N VAL A 136 -19.40 -5.92 -2.92
CA VAL A 136 -18.81 -7.05 -3.66
C VAL A 136 -17.42 -6.68 -4.17
N MET A 137 -17.24 -5.48 -4.72
CA MET A 137 -15.95 -5.04 -5.26
C MET A 137 -14.91 -4.78 -4.17
N ALA A 138 -15.31 -4.22 -3.02
CA ALA A 138 -14.44 -4.09 -1.85
C ALA A 138 -14.01 -5.47 -1.33
N HIS A 139 -14.95 -6.40 -1.21
CA HIS A 139 -14.64 -7.78 -0.82
C HIS A 139 -13.72 -8.47 -1.84
N LEU A 140 -13.91 -8.21 -3.14
CA LEU A 140 -13.01 -8.67 -4.18
C LEU A 140 -11.60 -8.10 -4.01
N ALA A 141 -11.47 -6.79 -3.76
CA ALA A 141 -10.18 -6.15 -3.50
C ALA A 141 -9.48 -6.80 -2.29
N ASP A 142 -10.19 -7.04 -1.19
CA ASP A 142 -9.64 -7.71 -0.01
C ASP A 142 -9.19 -9.15 -0.32
N LEU A 143 -10.00 -9.90 -1.08
CA LEU A 143 -9.64 -11.25 -1.52
C LEU A 143 -8.41 -11.23 -2.44
N ILE A 144 -8.30 -10.23 -3.29
CA ILE A 144 -7.16 -10.03 -4.18
C ILE A 144 -5.91 -9.74 -3.37
N ILE A 145 -5.98 -8.83 -2.38
CA ILE A 145 -4.86 -8.50 -1.50
C ILE A 145 -4.43 -9.73 -0.69
N ASP A 146 -5.41 -10.48 -0.14
CA ASP A 146 -5.10 -11.71 0.57
C ASP A 146 -4.48 -12.77 -0.35
N TRP A 147 -5.02 -12.93 -1.55
CA TRP A 147 -4.52 -13.87 -2.54
C TRP A 147 -3.13 -13.48 -3.04
N SER A 148 -2.92 -12.23 -3.44
CA SER A 148 -1.66 -11.70 -3.97
C SER A 148 -0.54 -11.78 -2.94
N SER A 149 -0.86 -11.61 -1.66
CA SER A 149 0.13 -11.77 -0.60
C SER A 149 0.61 -13.20 -0.41
N ARG A 150 0.01 -14.25 -0.99
CA ARG A 150 0.47 -15.63 -0.76
C ARG A 150 1.71 -15.95 -1.60
N ALA A 151 2.73 -16.55 -0.98
CA ALA A 151 4.01 -16.83 -1.67
C ALA A 151 3.83 -17.61 -2.98
N TRP A 152 3.07 -18.71 -2.97
CA TRP A 152 2.80 -19.50 -4.17
C TRP A 152 2.08 -18.71 -5.27
N VAL A 153 1.20 -17.78 -4.88
CA VAL A 153 0.46 -16.95 -5.82
C VAL A 153 1.38 -15.97 -6.54
N ILE A 154 2.40 -15.42 -5.86
CA ILE A 154 3.40 -14.56 -6.51
C ILE A 154 4.06 -15.30 -7.68
N SER A 155 4.39 -16.58 -7.50
CA SER A 155 4.96 -17.39 -8.59
C SER A 155 3.96 -17.62 -9.74
N GLU A 156 2.71 -17.94 -9.43
CA GLU A 156 1.64 -18.11 -10.43
C GLU A 156 1.36 -16.82 -11.19
N TYR A 157 1.41 -15.69 -10.49
CA TYR A 157 1.26 -14.37 -11.05
C TYR A 157 2.34 -14.07 -12.08
N HIS A 158 3.63 -14.26 -11.75
CA HIS A 158 4.71 -14.02 -12.70
C HIS A 158 4.61 -14.93 -13.93
N ILE A 159 4.14 -16.17 -13.77
CA ILE A 159 3.85 -17.08 -14.88
C ILE A 159 2.69 -16.55 -15.74
N ALA A 160 1.60 -16.11 -15.10
CA ALA A 160 0.41 -15.61 -15.78
C ALA A 160 0.64 -14.27 -16.49
N MET A 161 1.44 -13.39 -15.90
CA MET A 161 1.86 -12.10 -16.44
C MET A 161 2.65 -12.29 -17.73
N LYS A 162 3.66 -13.17 -17.74
CA LYS A 162 4.44 -13.52 -18.95
C LYS A 162 3.55 -14.02 -20.09
N LYS A 163 2.44 -14.69 -19.76
CA LYS A 163 1.48 -15.25 -20.73
C LYS A 163 0.27 -14.36 -21.01
N ASN A 164 0.14 -13.21 -20.35
CA ASN A 164 -1.05 -12.36 -20.32
C ASN A 164 -2.38 -13.13 -20.17
N ASN A 165 -2.45 -14.07 -19.23
CA ASN A 165 -3.58 -15.01 -19.12
C ASN A 165 -4.04 -15.28 -17.69
N LEU A 166 -4.11 -14.24 -16.85
CA LEU A 166 -4.69 -14.38 -15.51
C LEU A 166 -6.22 -14.33 -15.59
N LYS A 167 -6.85 -15.30 -14.93
CA LYS A 167 -8.29 -15.54 -14.98
C LYS A 167 -8.79 -15.68 -13.55
N TYR A 168 -9.71 -14.81 -13.13
CA TYR A 168 -10.32 -14.87 -11.81
C TYR A 168 -11.72 -15.48 -11.88
N TRP A 169 -11.98 -16.50 -11.07
CA TRP A 169 -13.27 -17.16 -11.01
C TRP A 169 -13.87 -17.07 -9.62
N PHE A 170 -15.04 -16.43 -9.55
CA PHE A 170 -15.85 -16.35 -8.33
C PHE A 170 -17.01 -17.29 -8.50
N THR A 171 -17.14 -18.24 -7.57
CA THR A 171 -18.11 -19.33 -7.68
C THR A 171 -19.47 -18.98 -7.11
N GLU A 172 -19.56 -18.04 -6.14
CA GLU A 172 -20.85 -17.64 -5.59
C GLU A 172 -20.81 -16.31 -4.84
N PHE A 173 -21.61 -15.33 -5.30
CA PHE A 173 -22.01 -14.19 -4.47
C PHE A 173 -23.41 -14.46 -3.91
N ARG A 174 -23.59 -14.36 -2.60
CA ARG A 174 -24.89 -14.53 -1.94
C ARG A 174 -25.90 -13.42 -2.26
N ARG A 175 -25.44 -12.30 -2.82
CA ARG A 175 -26.27 -11.14 -3.16
C ARG A 175 -27.03 -11.41 -4.46
N ARG A 176 -28.36 -11.20 -4.43
CA ARG A 176 -29.27 -11.54 -5.53
C ARG A 176 -28.89 -10.84 -6.85
N HIS A 177 -28.46 -9.58 -6.77
CA HIS A 177 -28.17 -8.74 -7.93
C HIS A 177 -26.88 -9.12 -8.67
N VAL A 178 -26.00 -9.92 -8.05
CA VAL A 178 -24.75 -10.39 -8.66
C VAL A 178 -24.70 -11.92 -8.80
N LYS A 179 -25.77 -12.62 -8.41
CA LYS A 179 -25.84 -14.08 -8.50
C LYS A 179 -25.80 -14.51 -9.97
N GLY A 180 -24.87 -15.38 -10.31
CA GLY A 180 -24.73 -15.93 -11.66
C GLY A 180 -24.01 -15.00 -12.65
N LEU A 181 -23.48 -13.85 -12.20
CA LEU A 181 -22.61 -13.03 -13.06
C LEU A 181 -21.31 -13.80 -13.37
N PRO A 182 -20.92 -13.91 -14.65
CA PRO A 182 -19.76 -14.69 -15.04
C PRO A 182 -18.44 -13.96 -14.78
N PHE A 183 -17.40 -14.76 -14.59
CA PHE A 183 -15.98 -14.57 -14.88
C PHE A 183 -15.54 -13.19 -15.43
N PHE A 184 -14.54 -12.57 -14.79
CA PHE A 184 -13.75 -11.51 -15.41
C PHE A 184 -12.33 -12.00 -15.74
N LYS A 185 -11.90 -11.72 -16.97
CA LYS A 185 -10.51 -11.92 -17.41
C LYS A 185 -9.71 -10.68 -17.06
N PHE A 186 -8.57 -10.86 -16.41
CA PHE A 186 -7.63 -9.77 -16.24
C PHE A 186 -6.72 -9.70 -17.46
N ASP A 187 -6.64 -8.53 -18.09
CA ASP A 187 -5.71 -8.25 -19.19
C ASP A 187 -4.65 -7.30 -18.68
N PHE A 188 -3.44 -7.81 -18.47
CA PHE A 188 -2.32 -7.04 -17.93
C PHE A 188 -1.98 -5.81 -18.77
N ARG A 189 -2.12 -5.92 -20.11
CA ARG A 189 -1.75 -4.84 -21.02
C ARG A 189 -2.75 -3.70 -21.00
N ALA A 190 -4.04 -4.03 -20.97
CA ALA A 190 -5.10 -3.03 -20.92
C ALA A 190 -5.19 -2.36 -19.53
N SER A 191 -4.90 -3.11 -18.46
CA SER A 191 -4.99 -2.61 -17.09
C SER A 191 -4.00 -1.48 -16.80
N ILE A 192 -2.74 -1.61 -17.25
CA ILE A 192 -1.70 -0.57 -17.05
C ILE A 192 -2.14 0.76 -17.68
N SER A 193 -2.59 0.73 -18.94
CA SER A 193 -3.06 1.94 -19.62
C SER A 193 -4.33 2.55 -18.99
N SER A 194 -5.22 1.71 -18.45
CA SER A 194 -6.50 2.20 -17.90
C SER A 194 -6.37 2.82 -16.51
N TYR A 195 -5.38 2.38 -15.73
CA TYR A 195 -5.13 2.91 -14.40
C TYR A 195 -4.67 4.37 -14.45
N GLU A 196 -3.85 4.72 -15.45
CA GLU A 196 -3.37 6.09 -15.65
C GLU A 196 -4.48 7.08 -16.03
N THR A 197 -5.58 6.61 -16.64
CA THR A 197 -6.63 7.48 -17.17
C THR A 197 -7.79 7.74 -16.20
N GLU A 198 -8.12 6.81 -15.28
CA GLU A 198 -9.31 6.94 -14.40
C GLU A 198 -9.12 6.27 -13.02
N PRO A 199 -8.35 6.89 -12.11
CA PRO A 199 -8.04 6.29 -10.80
C PRO A 199 -9.23 6.27 -9.82
N GLY A 200 -10.30 7.05 -10.07
CA GLY A 200 -11.34 7.36 -9.06
C GLY A 200 -12.51 6.37 -8.92
N GLY A 201 -12.60 5.31 -9.74
CA GLY A 201 -13.73 4.38 -9.72
C GLY A 201 -13.47 3.11 -8.92
N VAL A 202 -14.53 2.41 -8.49
CA VAL A 202 -14.45 1.07 -7.85
C VAL A 202 -13.66 0.07 -8.71
N ARG A 203 -13.79 0.16 -10.04
CA ARG A 203 -12.96 -0.60 -10.99
C ARG A 203 -11.48 -0.21 -10.90
N GLY A 204 -11.18 1.09 -10.86
CA GLY A 204 -9.85 1.63 -10.66
C GLY A 204 -9.25 1.21 -9.33
N TYR A 205 -10.05 1.13 -8.26
CA TYR A 205 -9.62 0.61 -6.97
C TYR A 205 -9.28 -0.88 -7.04
N VAL A 206 -10.15 -1.74 -7.58
CA VAL A 206 -9.86 -3.19 -7.68
C VAL A 206 -8.67 -3.47 -8.58
N ILE A 207 -8.59 -2.82 -9.76
CA ILE A 207 -7.45 -2.94 -10.66
C ILE A 207 -6.20 -2.35 -10.02
N GLY A 208 -6.32 -1.23 -9.32
CA GLY A 208 -5.26 -0.57 -8.58
C GLY A 208 -4.71 -1.46 -7.48
N SER A 209 -5.57 -2.07 -6.65
CA SER A 209 -5.18 -3.04 -5.63
C SER A 209 -4.49 -4.27 -6.24
N MET A 210 -4.98 -4.77 -7.38
CA MET A 210 -4.29 -5.83 -8.12
C MET A 210 -2.90 -5.40 -8.60
N LEU A 211 -2.80 -4.23 -9.23
CA LEU A 211 -1.54 -3.73 -9.77
C LEU A 211 -0.56 -3.43 -8.63
N MET A 212 -0.99 -2.73 -7.58
CA MET A 212 -0.16 -2.41 -6.43
C MET A 212 0.32 -3.66 -5.67
N GLY A 213 -0.54 -4.66 -5.52
CA GLY A 213 -0.19 -5.90 -4.82
C GLY A 213 0.57 -6.93 -5.66
N LEU A 214 0.76 -6.71 -6.97
CA LEU A 214 1.35 -7.71 -7.86
C LEU A 214 2.42 -7.19 -8.83
N THR A 215 2.43 -5.90 -9.18
CA THR A 215 3.36 -5.33 -10.18
C THR A 215 4.52 -4.54 -9.58
N THR A 216 4.39 -4.09 -8.32
CA THR A 216 5.30 -3.08 -7.75
C THR A 216 6.14 -3.58 -6.58
N GLU A 217 5.96 -4.82 -6.15
CA GLU A 217 6.74 -5.34 -5.02
C GLU A 217 8.15 -5.77 -5.48
N SER A 218 9.14 -5.25 -4.79
CA SER A 218 10.54 -5.68 -4.90
C SER A 218 10.71 -7.08 -4.32
N PHE A 219 11.80 -7.75 -4.71
CA PHE A 219 12.19 -9.05 -4.16
C PHE A 219 12.14 -9.12 -2.61
N LEU A 220 12.54 -8.03 -1.94
CA LEU A 220 12.51 -7.94 -0.49
C LEU A 220 11.08 -7.87 0.05
N GLU A 221 10.20 -7.09 -0.58
CA GLU A 221 8.79 -6.98 -0.18
C GLU A 221 8.08 -8.31 -0.37
N ASP A 222 8.24 -8.94 -1.53
CA ASP A 222 7.67 -10.26 -1.81
C ASP A 222 8.08 -11.28 -0.73
N ILE A 223 9.39 -11.38 -0.41
CA ILE A 223 9.85 -12.37 0.57
C ILE A 223 9.38 -12.03 1.98
N LEU A 224 9.46 -10.76 2.40
CA LEU A 224 9.19 -10.40 3.79
C LEU A 224 7.69 -10.36 4.12
N ASN A 225 6.86 -9.94 3.17
CA ASN A 225 5.45 -9.67 3.39
C ASN A 225 4.53 -10.79 2.94
N SER A 226 5.04 -11.74 2.14
CA SER A 226 4.19 -12.84 1.69
C SER A 226 3.60 -13.65 2.85
N LYS A 227 2.52 -14.36 2.59
CA LYS A 227 1.93 -15.36 3.48
C LYS A 227 2.33 -16.72 2.95
N ALA A 228 2.98 -17.51 3.78
CA ALA A 228 3.43 -18.84 3.43
C ALA A 228 3.13 -19.79 4.58
N SER A 229 2.70 -21.01 4.26
CA SER A 229 2.46 -22.05 5.28
C SER A 229 3.77 -22.43 5.99
N LYS A 230 4.88 -22.43 5.25
CA LYS A 230 6.23 -22.53 5.80
C LYS A 230 7.07 -21.34 5.35
N ASN A 231 8.00 -20.91 6.20
CA ASN A 231 8.88 -19.79 5.87
C ASN A 231 9.84 -20.10 4.71
N GLU A 232 10.23 -21.36 4.50
CA GLU A 232 11.03 -21.80 3.36
C GLU A 232 10.30 -21.68 2.00
N ASP A 233 8.96 -21.82 1.98
CA ASP A 233 8.16 -21.75 0.74
C ASP A 233 8.26 -20.38 0.07
N ARG A 234 8.52 -19.31 0.85
CA ARG A 234 8.80 -17.96 0.34
C ARG A 234 9.95 -17.98 -0.65
N PHE A 235 11.04 -18.66 -0.29
CA PHE A 235 12.23 -18.75 -1.14
C PHE A 235 11.96 -19.59 -2.39
N TYR A 236 11.26 -20.72 -2.26
CA TYR A 236 10.91 -21.54 -3.43
C TYR A 236 10.03 -20.80 -4.44
N ALA A 237 9.10 -19.98 -3.95
CA ALA A 237 8.20 -19.25 -4.83
C ALA A 237 8.82 -18.00 -5.46
N ILE A 238 9.69 -17.29 -4.72
CA ILE A 238 10.14 -15.94 -5.12
C ILE A 238 11.54 -15.92 -5.72
N LEU A 239 12.48 -16.76 -5.24
CA LEU A 239 13.84 -16.82 -5.81
C LEU A 239 13.87 -17.04 -7.34
N PRO A 240 13.06 -17.96 -7.95
CA PRO A 240 13.05 -18.16 -9.40
C PRO A 240 12.73 -16.91 -10.23
N HIS A 241 12.23 -15.85 -9.60
CA HIS A 241 11.80 -14.62 -10.24
C HIS A 241 12.72 -13.42 -9.93
N SER A 242 13.79 -13.66 -9.18
CA SER A 242 14.76 -12.65 -8.75
C SER A 242 16.13 -12.84 -9.39
N LYS A 243 17.05 -11.90 -9.12
CA LYS A 243 18.47 -12.03 -9.49
C LYS A 243 19.26 -13.05 -8.64
N TYR A 244 18.60 -13.73 -7.72
CA TYR A 244 19.16 -14.73 -6.80
C TYR A 244 18.62 -16.14 -7.08
N ASP A 245 18.10 -16.38 -8.30
CA ASP A 245 17.52 -17.65 -8.73
C ASP A 245 18.50 -18.82 -8.62
N ASP A 246 19.80 -18.57 -8.77
CA ASP A 246 20.89 -19.54 -8.62
C ASP A 246 20.95 -20.19 -7.22
N LYS A 247 20.30 -19.60 -6.21
CA LYS A 247 20.29 -20.09 -4.82
C LYS A 247 19.19 -21.11 -4.53
N ILE A 248 18.22 -21.30 -5.43
CA ILE A 248 17.03 -22.12 -5.16
C ILE A 248 17.34 -23.57 -4.74
N ASN A 249 18.38 -24.17 -5.33
CA ASN A 249 18.77 -25.55 -5.06
C ASN A 249 19.32 -25.76 -3.64
N GLN A 250 19.62 -24.68 -2.92
CA GLN A 250 20.19 -24.72 -1.57
C GLN A 250 19.12 -24.53 -0.48
N VAL A 251 17.89 -24.13 -0.85
CA VAL A 251 16.83 -23.74 0.11
C VAL A 251 16.51 -24.85 1.10
N ALA A 252 16.53 -26.11 0.65
CA ALA A 252 16.25 -27.28 1.50
C ALA A 252 17.22 -27.42 2.68
N ASP A 253 18.46 -26.95 2.52
CA ASP A 253 19.52 -27.09 3.52
C ASP A 253 19.54 -25.95 4.54
N TRP A 254 18.80 -24.87 4.28
CA TRP A 254 18.86 -23.64 5.07
C TRP A 254 18.11 -23.71 6.40
N LYS A 255 17.21 -24.68 6.59
CA LYS A 255 16.42 -24.87 7.81
C LYS A 255 15.62 -23.62 8.22
N ILE A 256 14.94 -22.99 7.26
CA ILE A 256 14.17 -21.76 7.46
C ILE A 256 12.83 -22.07 8.13
N ASN A 257 12.71 -21.76 9.41
CA ASN A 257 11.51 -22.03 10.20
C ASN A 257 10.86 -20.77 10.80
N THR A 258 11.55 -19.63 10.80
CA THR A 258 11.07 -18.34 11.37
C THR A 258 11.36 -17.18 10.43
N MET A 259 10.64 -16.06 10.59
CA MET A 259 10.97 -14.82 9.85
C MET A 259 12.36 -14.26 10.18
N THR A 260 12.87 -14.51 11.39
CA THR A 260 14.27 -14.19 11.74
C THR A 260 15.23 -15.00 10.89
N SER A 261 15.01 -16.32 10.74
CA SER A 261 15.84 -17.15 9.84
C SER A 261 15.74 -16.73 8.38
N VAL A 262 14.56 -16.26 7.91
CA VAL A 262 14.40 -15.67 6.56
C VAL A 262 15.33 -14.48 6.39
N LYS A 263 15.29 -13.49 7.29
CA LYS A 263 16.12 -12.28 7.19
C LYS A 263 17.61 -12.57 7.30
N LEU A 264 18.00 -13.45 8.23
CA LEU A 264 19.40 -13.87 8.35
C LEU A 264 19.90 -14.50 7.05
N LYS A 265 19.09 -15.35 6.42
CA LYS A 265 19.43 -15.95 5.14
C LYS A 265 19.48 -14.92 4.01
N LEU A 266 18.58 -13.95 3.99
CA LEU A 266 18.65 -12.82 3.05
C LEU A 266 19.98 -12.05 3.20
N PHE A 267 20.41 -11.73 4.43
CA PHE A 267 21.71 -11.10 4.68
C PHE A 267 22.91 -11.94 4.23
N GLU A 268 22.76 -13.26 4.11
CA GLU A 268 23.79 -14.15 3.60
C GLU A 268 23.86 -14.13 2.06
N ILE A 269 22.72 -14.27 1.38
CA ILE A 269 22.67 -14.51 -0.07
C ILE A 269 22.61 -13.25 -0.93
N MET A 270 22.13 -12.13 -0.38
CA MET A 270 21.92 -10.91 -1.15
C MET A 270 23.22 -10.17 -1.49
N ASN A 271 23.15 -9.26 -2.46
CA ASN A 271 24.22 -8.30 -2.72
C ASN A 271 24.23 -7.19 -1.64
N ALA A 272 25.29 -6.38 -1.60
CA ALA A 272 25.42 -5.33 -0.59
C ALA A 272 24.25 -4.34 -0.60
N GLU A 273 23.81 -3.91 -1.78
CA GLU A 273 22.69 -2.98 -1.96
C GLU A 273 21.40 -3.48 -1.29
N ASP A 274 20.97 -4.70 -1.59
CA ASP A 274 19.72 -5.22 -1.06
C ASP A 274 19.84 -5.51 0.45
N LYS A 275 21.04 -5.87 0.95
CA LYS A 275 21.30 -5.97 2.40
C LYS A 275 21.11 -4.65 3.10
N LEU A 276 21.53 -3.55 2.47
CA LEU A 276 21.38 -2.22 3.04
C LEU A 276 19.92 -1.77 3.01
N LYS A 277 19.21 -1.99 1.91
CA LYS A 277 17.75 -1.76 1.86
C LYS A 277 17.05 -2.51 2.98
N LEU A 278 17.36 -3.81 3.15
CA LEU A 278 16.80 -4.62 4.24
C LEU A 278 17.15 -4.05 5.62
N LEU A 279 18.41 -3.70 5.88
CA LEU A 279 18.84 -3.16 7.17
C LEU A 279 18.12 -1.85 7.51
N PHE A 280 18.00 -0.95 6.54
CA PHE A 280 17.33 0.33 6.76
C PHE A 280 15.82 0.17 6.91
N SER A 281 15.17 -0.70 6.13
CA SER A 281 13.75 -1.04 6.33
C SER A 281 13.52 -1.64 7.72
N VAL A 282 14.38 -2.54 8.18
CA VAL A 282 14.31 -3.07 9.56
C VAL A 282 14.46 -1.93 10.57
N GLY A 283 15.47 -1.08 10.43
CA GLY A 283 15.70 0.02 11.36
C GLY A 283 14.58 1.06 11.41
N GLN A 284 13.85 1.28 10.31
CA GLN A 284 12.66 2.14 10.32
C GLN A 284 11.48 1.51 11.06
N SER A 285 11.32 0.19 10.98
CA SER A 285 10.21 -0.52 11.62
C SER A 285 10.48 -0.92 13.08
N ILE A 286 11.62 -0.54 13.67
CA ILE A 286 11.92 -0.85 15.08
C ILE A 286 11.00 -0.06 15.99
N ASN A 287 10.02 -0.78 16.55
CA ASN A 287 9.32 -0.36 17.74
C ASN A 287 10.20 -0.63 18.97
N VAL A 288 10.09 0.24 19.98
CA VAL A 288 10.87 0.23 21.25
C VAL A 288 10.89 -1.13 21.96
N MET A 289 9.94 -2.03 21.66
CA MET A 289 9.71 -3.26 22.41
C MET A 289 10.54 -4.48 21.99
N SER A 290 11.23 -4.49 20.85
CA SER A 290 12.02 -5.67 20.45
C SER A 290 13.38 -5.69 21.15
N GLN A 291 13.48 -6.38 22.28
CA GLN A 291 14.74 -6.64 22.99
C GLN A 291 15.45 -7.93 22.51
N LEU A 292 15.00 -8.51 21.38
CA LEU A 292 15.53 -9.76 20.87
C LEU A 292 16.71 -9.52 19.94
N ILE A 293 17.83 -10.19 20.20
CA ILE A 293 18.99 -10.27 19.30
C ILE A 293 18.84 -11.48 18.33
N PRO A 294 19.29 -11.37 17.07
CA PRO A 294 19.91 -10.20 16.48
C PRO A 294 18.92 -9.09 16.12
N THR A 295 19.17 -7.86 16.58
CA THR A 295 18.23 -6.73 16.44
C THR A 295 17.98 -6.32 15.00
N PHE A 296 18.89 -6.67 14.08
CA PHE A 296 18.72 -6.45 12.64
C PHE A 296 17.86 -7.49 11.92
N ALA A 297 17.42 -8.56 12.59
CA ALA A 297 16.58 -9.59 11.98
C ALA A 297 15.31 -9.95 12.78
N THR A 298 15.15 -9.43 14.00
CA THR A 298 13.97 -9.67 14.83
C THR A 298 12.76 -8.76 14.54
N PRO A 299 12.90 -7.46 14.21
CA PRO A 299 11.75 -6.55 14.07
C PRO A 299 10.90 -6.88 12.85
N THR A 300 9.56 -6.86 12.97
CA THR A 300 8.66 -6.97 11.81
C THR A 300 8.86 -5.78 10.88
N VAL A 301 9.06 -6.03 9.58
CA VAL A 301 9.22 -4.98 8.57
C VAL A 301 7.85 -4.69 7.98
N HIS A 302 7.45 -3.42 7.87
CA HIS A 302 6.18 -3.04 7.24
C HIS A 302 6.42 -2.59 5.79
N VAL A 303 5.48 -2.97 4.89
CA VAL A 303 5.56 -2.70 3.43
C VAL A 303 5.73 -1.20 3.13
N SER A 304 5.05 -0.33 3.89
CA SER A 304 5.11 1.12 3.71
C SER A 304 6.54 1.69 3.75
N ASP A 305 7.43 1.02 4.48
CA ASP A 305 8.79 1.50 4.72
C ASP A 305 9.75 1.09 3.60
N ALA A 306 9.40 0.08 2.80
CA ALA A 306 10.19 -0.41 1.68
C ALA A 306 10.00 0.42 0.40
N PHE A 307 8.81 1.04 0.22
CA PHE A 307 8.53 1.93 -0.91
C PHE A 307 9.46 3.14 -1.01
N LEU A 308 10.14 3.53 0.08
CA LEU A 308 11.09 4.64 0.11
C LEU A 308 12.32 4.40 -0.79
N PHE A 309 12.55 3.16 -1.23
CA PHE A 309 13.74 2.76 -1.97
C PHE A 309 13.46 2.27 -3.40
N SER A 310 12.23 2.44 -3.90
CA SER A 310 11.80 1.91 -5.21
C SER A 310 12.29 2.74 -6.41
N GLY A 311 12.85 3.94 -6.18
CA GLY A 311 13.48 4.74 -7.23
C GLY A 311 14.91 4.28 -7.55
N GLU A 312 15.35 4.49 -8.80
CA GLU A 312 16.78 4.53 -9.17
C GLU A 312 17.45 5.73 -8.48
N VAL A 313 17.54 5.67 -7.16
CA VAL A 313 18.37 6.60 -6.42
C VAL A 313 19.76 6.00 -6.45
N ASP A 314 20.66 6.66 -7.17
CA ASP A 314 22.09 6.37 -7.09
C ASP A 314 22.46 6.28 -5.62
N LEU A 315 22.77 5.07 -5.13
CA LEU A 315 23.15 4.84 -3.74
C LEU A 315 24.56 5.41 -3.56
N PRO A 316 24.72 6.67 -3.10
CA PRO A 316 25.97 7.40 -3.31
C PRO A 316 27.09 6.94 -2.35
N ASN A 317 26.78 5.96 -1.48
CA ASN A 317 27.45 5.84 -0.19
C ASN A 317 27.99 4.48 0.19
N LEU A 318 27.68 3.42 -0.57
CA LEU A 318 28.06 2.06 -0.17
C LEU A 318 28.76 1.35 -1.34
N PHE A 319 29.67 2.08 -1.99
CA PHE A 319 30.41 1.67 -3.19
C PHE A 319 31.33 0.47 -2.97
N ASN A 320 31.59 0.07 -1.73
CA ASN A 320 32.29 -1.18 -1.48
C ASN A 320 31.27 -2.32 -1.42
N LYS A 321 31.37 -3.29 -2.34
CA LYS A 321 30.61 -4.54 -2.31
C LYS A 321 30.76 -5.30 -0.98
N SER A 322 31.81 -4.99 -0.22
CA SER A 322 32.10 -5.55 1.11
C SER A 322 31.67 -4.65 2.26
N ALA A 323 30.88 -3.59 2.03
CA ALA A 323 30.46 -2.67 3.09
C ALA A 323 29.55 -3.33 4.13
N ILE A 324 28.90 -4.45 3.79
CA ILE A 324 27.99 -5.16 4.68
C ILE A 324 28.17 -6.68 4.54
N SER A 325 28.50 -7.34 5.65
CA SER A 325 28.71 -8.79 5.71
C SER A 325 28.11 -9.38 6.98
N ILE A 326 27.57 -10.59 6.86
CA ILE A 326 27.07 -11.34 8.00
C ILE A 326 28.15 -12.29 8.50
N HIS A 327 28.34 -12.32 9.82
CA HIS A 327 29.31 -13.14 10.52
C HIS A 327 28.62 -13.97 11.59
N HIS A 328 29.21 -15.12 11.88
CA HIS A 328 28.84 -15.97 13.00
C HIS A 328 29.96 -15.87 14.04
N ARG A 329 29.64 -15.42 15.24
CA ARG A 329 30.59 -15.37 16.36
C ARG A 329 30.15 -16.39 17.39
N ALA A 330 31.02 -17.36 17.67
CA ALA A 330 30.84 -18.26 18.79
C ALA A 330 31.42 -17.60 20.04
N HIS A 331 30.59 -17.35 21.05
CA HIS A 331 31.02 -16.93 22.37
C HIS A 331 30.40 -17.89 23.39
N GLU A 332 31.23 -18.57 24.19
CA GLU A 332 30.78 -19.42 25.30
C GLU A 332 29.66 -20.43 24.92
N SER A 333 29.79 -21.08 23.76
CA SER A 333 28.82 -22.06 23.22
C SER A 333 27.54 -21.48 22.60
N GLN A 334 27.34 -20.16 22.63
CA GLN A 334 26.25 -19.50 21.92
C GLN A 334 26.75 -18.94 20.57
N LEU A 335 25.99 -19.20 19.51
CA LEU A 335 26.24 -18.66 18.18
C LEU A 335 25.46 -17.36 18.02
N TYR A 336 26.19 -16.25 17.94
CA TYR A 336 25.62 -14.93 17.66
C TYR A 336 25.78 -14.62 16.17
N HIS A 337 24.69 -14.14 15.57
CA HIS A 337 24.75 -13.51 14.26
C HIS A 337 25.15 -12.04 14.45
N CYS A 338 26.11 -11.58 13.66
CA CYS A 338 26.62 -10.22 13.69
C CYS A 338 26.64 -9.69 12.26
N LEU A 339 26.01 -8.55 12.04
CA LEU A 339 26.06 -7.83 10.78
C LEU A 339 27.16 -6.77 10.88
N GLN A 340 28.25 -6.99 10.17
CA GLN A 340 29.37 -6.06 10.11
C GLN A 340 29.07 -5.01 9.03
N LEU A 341 29.03 -3.74 9.41
CA LEU A 341 28.72 -2.61 8.52
C LEU A 341 29.83 -1.57 8.54
N THR A 342 30.35 -1.21 7.37
CA THR A 342 31.33 -0.13 7.17
C THR A 342 30.64 1.01 6.40
N PRO A 343 30.03 1.99 7.10
CA PRO A 343 29.39 3.11 6.45
C PRO A 343 30.45 4.09 5.92
N LYS A 344 30.13 4.87 4.89
CA LYS A 344 31.01 5.93 4.40
C LYS A 344 31.12 7.11 5.36
N GLY A 345 30.07 7.41 6.11
CA GLY A 345 30.05 8.42 7.15
C GLY A 345 28.98 8.10 8.18
N TYR A 346 29.13 8.65 9.38
CA TYR A 346 28.20 8.44 10.47
C TYR A 346 28.15 9.66 11.36
N ARG A 347 27.14 9.75 12.21
CA ARG A 347 27.06 10.80 13.22
C ARG A 347 27.05 10.19 14.61
N VAL A 348 27.71 10.84 15.55
CA VAL A 348 27.73 10.44 16.97
C VAL A 348 27.04 11.51 17.79
N GLN A 349 26.21 11.08 18.74
CA GLN A 349 25.58 12.00 19.66
C GLN A 349 26.62 12.63 20.59
N SER A 350 26.71 13.97 20.61
CA SER A 350 27.69 14.68 21.43
C SER A 350 27.43 14.46 22.92
N LYS A 351 28.52 14.32 23.70
CA LYS A 351 28.51 14.27 25.17
C LYS A 351 28.72 15.68 25.77
N PRO A 352 28.25 15.95 27.01
CA PRO A 352 27.48 15.05 27.87
C PRO A 352 26.03 14.89 27.40
N TYR A 353 25.43 13.74 27.73
CA TYR A 353 24.01 13.49 27.45
C TYR A 353 23.13 14.33 28.39
N ASN A 354 21.98 14.77 27.88
CA ASN A 354 20.93 15.31 28.75
C ASN A 354 20.35 14.19 29.64
N GLU A 355 19.59 14.57 30.68
CA GLU A 355 19.09 13.62 31.68
C GLU A 355 18.22 12.50 31.07
N GLU A 356 17.34 12.83 30.13
CA GLU A 356 16.48 11.88 29.43
C GLU A 356 17.30 10.84 28.63
N LEU A 357 18.28 11.33 27.86
CA LEU A 357 19.15 10.46 27.08
C LEU A 357 20.10 9.65 27.96
N LEU A 358 20.51 10.17 29.11
CA LEU A 358 21.33 9.43 30.08
C LEU A 358 20.53 8.27 30.69
N GLN A 359 19.28 8.51 31.09
CA GLN A 359 18.38 7.45 31.57
C GLN A 359 18.17 6.37 30.49
N TYR A 360 17.98 6.81 29.25
CA TYR A 360 17.88 5.93 28.11
C TYR A 360 19.15 5.11 27.87
N ALA A 361 20.33 5.76 27.91
CA ALA A 361 21.64 5.11 27.78
C ALA A 361 21.84 4.03 28.85
N ASN A 362 21.47 4.31 30.10
CA ASN A 362 21.55 3.34 31.19
C ASN A 362 20.66 2.11 30.93
N THR A 363 19.43 2.33 30.46
CA THR A 363 18.53 1.23 30.09
C THR A 363 19.10 0.37 28.96
N ARG A 364 19.70 1.00 27.94
CA ARG A 364 20.34 0.28 26.84
C ARG A 364 21.63 -0.42 27.26
N LYS A 365 22.36 0.13 28.23
CA LYS A 365 23.54 -0.49 28.84
C LYS A 365 23.19 -1.83 29.46
N GLU A 366 22.12 -1.89 30.25
CA GLU A 366 21.64 -3.13 30.88
C GLU A 366 21.32 -4.22 29.85
N ILE A 367 20.67 -3.85 28.74
CA ILE A 367 20.35 -4.77 27.63
C ILE A 367 21.64 -5.28 26.98
N LEU A 368 22.59 -4.40 26.66
CA LEU A 368 23.86 -4.80 26.04
C LEU A 368 24.69 -5.69 26.97
N CYS A 369 24.77 -5.37 28.26
CA CYS A 369 25.46 -6.18 29.26
C CYS A 369 24.82 -7.56 29.40
N SER A 370 23.50 -7.63 29.52
CA SER A 370 22.78 -8.90 29.69
C SER A 370 22.83 -9.80 28.46
N HIS A 371 22.64 -9.26 27.26
CA HIS A 371 22.58 -10.05 26.03
C HIS A 371 23.94 -10.38 25.42
N LEU A 372 24.93 -9.49 25.57
CA LEU A 372 26.24 -9.63 24.93
C LEU A 372 27.37 -9.86 25.93
N GLN A 373 27.04 -10.15 27.20
CA GLN A 373 27.94 -10.45 28.30
C GLN A 373 29.06 -9.40 28.43
N LEU A 374 28.67 -8.13 28.37
CA LEU A 374 29.61 -7.02 28.53
C LEU A 374 29.79 -6.70 30.01
N ASP A 375 31.01 -6.32 30.37
CA ASP A 375 31.33 -5.80 31.69
C ASP A 375 30.72 -4.41 31.87
N GLU A 376 29.79 -4.30 32.82
CA GLU A 376 29.02 -3.09 33.06
C GLU A 376 29.90 -1.92 33.49
N ASP A 377 30.95 -2.17 34.28
CA ASP A 377 31.77 -1.09 34.83
C ASP A 377 32.65 -0.43 33.77
N SER A 378 33.03 -1.16 32.71
CA SER A 378 33.84 -0.64 31.61
C SER A 378 33.02 -0.22 30.37
N LEU A 379 31.70 -0.40 30.38
CA LEU A 379 30.88 -0.13 29.20
C LEU A 379 30.45 1.34 29.14
N GLU A 380 31.12 2.09 28.27
CA GLU A 380 30.66 3.40 27.81
C GLU A 380 29.68 3.22 26.65
N ILE A 381 28.50 3.83 26.78
CA ILE A 381 27.44 3.80 25.77
C ILE A 381 27.55 5.01 24.85
N ASP A 382 27.46 4.74 23.56
CA ASP A 382 27.45 5.69 22.48
C ASP A 382 26.21 5.50 21.61
N PHE A 383 25.75 6.60 21.02
CA PHE A 383 24.65 6.62 20.06
C PHE A 383 25.16 7.06 18.70
N VAL A 384 24.87 6.25 17.69
CA VAL A 384 25.32 6.48 16.33
C VAL A 384 24.11 6.55 15.40
N LYS A 385 24.05 7.61 14.59
CA LYS A 385 23.08 7.76 13.51
C LYS A 385 23.78 7.44 12.19
N LEU A 386 23.21 6.49 11.45
CA LEU A 386 23.63 6.12 10.11
C LEU A 386 22.56 6.57 9.12
N SER A 387 22.94 7.49 8.24
CA SER A 387 22.06 7.99 7.19
C SER A 387 22.19 7.15 5.94
N PHE A 388 21.06 6.84 5.31
CA PHE A 388 21.06 6.15 4.03
C PHE A 388 21.66 7.04 2.93
N PHE A 389 21.40 8.35 3.01
CA PHE A 389 21.87 9.37 2.08
C PHE A 389 22.96 10.26 2.72
N ASP A 390 23.98 10.62 1.93
CA ASP A 390 25.12 11.47 2.36
C ASP A 390 24.68 12.90 2.65
N ARG A 391 23.80 13.39 1.78
CA ARG A 391 23.12 14.66 1.93
C ARG A 391 21.63 14.39 1.80
N PRO A 392 20.79 15.06 2.62
CA PRO A 392 19.37 15.03 2.37
C PRO A 392 19.14 15.52 0.94
N PRO A 393 18.43 14.77 0.09
CA PRO A 393 18.19 15.17 -1.28
C PRO A 393 17.55 16.56 -1.29
N SER A 394 18.22 17.53 -1.94
CA SER A 394 17.79 18.94 -1.98
C SER A 394 16.42 19.13 -2.63
N TYR A 395 15.90 18.09 -3.27
CA TYR A 395 14.71 18.12 -4.10
C TYR A 395 13.38 17.95 -3.33
N TYR A 396 13.41 17.59 -2.04
CA TYR A 396 12.19 17.32 -1.26
C TYR A 396 11.70 18.50 -0.40
N GLN A 397 11.80 19.73 -0.92
CA GLN A 397 11.13 20.89 -0.31
C GLN A 397 9.60 20.90 -0.53
N SER A 398 9.04 19.88 -1.19
CA SER A 398 7.64 19.82 -1.58
C SER A 398 6.70 19.45 -0.43
N GLY A 399 6.67 20.22 0.67
CA GLY A 399 5.59 20.26 1.68
C GLY A 399 5.25 19.00 2.49
N TYR A 400 5.59 17.81 2.00
CA TYR A 400 5.49 16.52 2.67
C TYR A 400 6.82 16.31 3.40
N GLY A 401 6.76 16.25 4.74
CA GLY A 401 7.94 16.30 5.60
C GLY A 401 9.08 15.39 5.15
N TYR A 402 10.33 15.87 5.29
CA TYR A 402 11.54 15.10 5.03
C TYR A 402 11.47 13.74 5.73
N LEU A 403 11.37 12.66 4.95
CA LEU A 403 11.55 11.32 5.45
C LEU A 403 13.05 11.08 5.61
N ASP A 404 13.58 11.43 6.78
CA ASP A 404 14.99 11.17 7.11
C ASP A 404 15.17 9.65 7.29
N VAL A 405 15.72 9.00 6.27
CA VAL A 405 15.91 7.55 6.24
C VAL A 405 17.21 7.21 6.99
N ASP A 406 17.15 7.29 8.31
CA ASP A 406 18.24 6.92 9.19
C ASP A 406 17.93 5.71 10.04
N ILE A 407 18.97 4.95 10.36
CA ILE A 407 18.94 4.00 11.46
C ILE A 407 19.78 4.53 12.61
N TYR A 408 19.37 4.17 13.82
CA TYR A 408 20.08 4.52 15.04
C TYR A 408 20.69 3.26 15.62
N LEU A 409 21.93 3.38 16.08
CA LEU A 409 22.65 2.34 16.79
C LEU A 409 22.92 2.80 18.21
N THR A 410 22.78 1.88 19.15
CA THR A 410 23.22 2.06 20.52
C THR A 410 24.23 0.98 20.84
N GLY A 411 25.38 1.37 21.38
CA GLY A 411 26.49 0.43 21.54
C GLY A 411 27.70 1.04 22.19
N SER A 412 28.86 0.45 21.94
CA SER A 412 30.14 0.94 22.44
C SER A 412 31.21 0.87 21.37
N PHE A 413 31.89 1.99 21.13
CA PHE A 413 33.05 2.02 20.23
C PHE A 413 34.18 1.11 20.73
N LEU A 414 34.44 1.10 22.05
CA LEU A 414 35.54 0.33 22.64
C LEU A 414 35.37 -1.18 22.43
N LYS A 415 34.14 -1.69 22.59
CA LYS A 415 33.84 -3.11 22.43
C LYS A 415 33.46 -3.48 20.99
N ASN A 416 33.19 -2.49 20.15
CA ASN A 416 32.53 -2.62 18.86
C ASN A 416 31.36 -3.61 18.93
N LYS A 417 30.36 -3.30 19.74
CA LYS A 417 29.12 -4.06 19.80
C LYS A 417 27.96 -3.08 19.77
N TRP A 418 27.10 -3.24 18.78
CA TRP A 418 26.00 -2.32 18.48
C TRP A 418 24.71 -3.10 18.38
N ILE A 419 23.61 -2.48 18.77
CA ILE A 419 22.26 -2.96 18.48
C ILE A 419 21.52 -1.87 17.72
N LEU A 420 20.61 -2.25 16.82
CA LEU A 420 19.69 -1.28 16.24
C LEU A 420 18.76 -0.74 17.32
N ASP A 421 18.47 0.55 17.22
CA ASP A 421 17.67 1.25 18.20
C ASP A 421 16.48 2.00 17.58
N SER A 422 15.50 2.34 18.43
CA SER A 422 14.24 2.97 18.03
C SER A 422 14.43 4.40 17.52
N ARG A 423 13.61 4.75 16.51
CA ARG A 423 13.48 6.11 15.98
C ARG A 423 12.84 7.09 16.97
N ASP A 424 12.18 6.57 18.00
CA ASP A 424 11.63 7.38 19.11
C ASP A 424 12.70 7.83 20.11
N MET A 425 13.98 7.65 19.76
CA MET A 425 15.05 8.46 20.34
C MET A 425 14.61 9.91 20.49
N PRO A 426 14.82 10.56 21.66
CA PRO A 426 14.28 11.87 21.94
C PRO A 426 14.56 12.81 20.76
N LYS A 427 13.51 13.17 20.01
CA LYS A 427 13.61 13.89 18.72
C LYS A 427 14.21 15.31 18.83
N ARG A 428 14.70 15.67 20.03
CA ARG A 428 15.25 16.96 20.46
C ARG A 428 16.76 16.91 20.70
N LEU A 429 17.46 15.93 20.13
CA LEU A 429 18.91 15.85 20.24
C LEU A 429 19.56 16.75 19.19
N ASP A 430 19.86 17.98 19.59
CA ASP A 430 20.27 19.05 18.67
C ASP A 430 21.73 18.97 18.22
N LYS A 431 22.53 18.02 18.75
CA LYS A 431 23.98 17.95 18.45
C LYS A 431 24.44 16.54 18.11
N TRP A 432 24.67 16.36 16.82
CA TRP A 432 25.23 15.16 16.22
C TRP A 432 26.54 15.56 15.53
N ASP A 433 27.66 15.02 16.00
CA ASP A 433 28.97 15.25 15.41
C ASP A 433 29.14 14.32 14.21
N TYR A 434 29.42 14.87 13.03
CA TYR A 434 29.62 14.09 11.81
C TYR A 434 31.07 13.59 11.69
N TYR A 435 31.20 12.32 11.33
CA TYR A 435 32.47 11.65 11.08
C TYR A 435 32.47 11.09 9.67
N ASP A 436 33.45 11.51 8.89
CA ASP A 436 33.78 10.92 7.60
C ASP A 436 34.58 9.63 7.83
N ASN A 437 34.16 8.53 7.22
CA ASN A 437 34.77 7.21 7.30
C ASN A 437 35.31 6.75 5.94
N ASN A 438 35.78 7.70 5.11
CA ASN A 438 36.41 7.43 3.82
C ASN A 438 37.62 6.46 3.89
N ASN A 439 38.28 6.36 5.04
CA ASN A 439 39.39 5.40 5.25
C ASN A 439 38.91 3.99 5.63
N THR A 440 37.60 3.76 5.74
CA THR A 440 36.98 2.48 6.14
C THR A 440 37.46 1.94 7.49
N ALA A 441 38.01 2.80 8.36
CA ALA A 441 38.61 2.38 9.62
C ALA A 441 37.54 2.01 10.66
N THR A 442 36.41 2.71 10.65
CA THR A 442 35.30 2.44 11.56
C THR A 442 34.38 1.40 10.96
N VAL A 443 34.12 0.35 11.74
CA VAL A 443 33.20 -0.73 11.37
C VAL A 443 32.28 -0.98 12.54
N PHE A 444 31.00 -1.21 12.26
CA PHE A 444 29.97 -1.46 13.26
C PHE A 444 29.58 -2.94 13.23
N ASP A 445 29.86 -3.66 14.31
CA ASP A 445 29.37 -5.02 14.53
C ASP A 445 27.97 -4.96 15.18
N ILE A 446 26.94 -5.07 14.35
CA ILE A 446 25.54 -4.95 14.76
C ILE A 446 25.01 -6.34 15.14
N TYR A 447 24.54 -6.50 16.38
CA TYR A 447 23.96 -7.71 16.93
C TYR A 447 22.45 -7.62 16.85
#